data_AF-A0A4W6E7T8-F1
#
_entry.id   AF-A0A4W6E7T8-F1
#
_cell.length_a   1.000
_cell.length_b   1.000
_cell.length_c   1.000
_cell.angle_alpha   90.00
_cell.angle_beta   90.00
_cell.angle_gamma   90.00
#
_symmetry.space_group_name_H-M   'P 1'
#
loop_
_entity.id
_entity.type
_entity.pdbx_description
1 polymer ?
#
loop_
_entity_poly.entity_id
_entity_poly.type
_entity_poly.pdbx_seq_one_letter_code
_entity_poly.pdbx_strand_id
1 'polypeptide(L)'
;TQYRERDRRRERERERERNNHLPLCANTPLSPNRITRLQEKEDLSNLNDRLAVYIDKVRSLESENTEVSRELTGLKAAYETELADARQTLDSVAKERARLQLELGKLREDYKELKARWVTVHRLKDLEALLNSKDASLTTGSGRELDTSLGDARKQLQDEMLRRVDGENRIQTLKEELEFQKNLHSEELREIKRRHESRMVELDNGHQQEFESKLAEALVEMRNQHELQIKMYKDEIEKTYNAKLESARQSADRSSHLVGAAHEELQQIRMRLESTSSQLSQLQKQLAAREAKIRDLEDALSRERDTTRRLLGEKDREMAEMRQQMQQQLDEYQELLDVKLALDMEICAYRKLLEGEEQRLRLSPSPPPTRVTGSRSSTSAAHSRSVHCSAQSSPAKRRRPNDTDSEASSFAGGAVARTRITQQASASGRVTVDEVDLDGKYVRLSNKADEDQNLGNWQVKRQMGSGVPIIFKFPAKFTLKAGQRVTIWASAAGGTHNPPSDLVWKTQPSWGTGDLFQTTLISASGEEMAMRKVTRTQFEEDDDDMVREMILISSCVYAAFTSCVVFMINGADVY
;
A
#
# COMPACT_ATOMS: atom_id res chain seq x y z
N THR A 1 59.38 -5.11 22.61
CA THR A 1 58.28 -4.69 21.71
C THR A 1 58.79 -4.39 20.31
N GLN A 2 59.59 -3.33 20.10
CA GLN A 2 60.00 -2.80 18.78
C GLN A 2 60.42 -3.83 17.71
N TYR A 3 61.14 -4.92 18.07
CA TYR A 3 61.52 -5.96 17.11
C TYR A 3 60.31 -6.64 16.43
N ARG A 4 59.28 -7.06 17.19
CA ARG A 4 58.05 -7.67 16.64
C ARG A 4 57.29 -6.71 15.71
N GLU A 5 57.44 -5.41 15.95
CA GLU A 5 56.80 -4.35 15.17
C GLU A 5 57.55 -4.10 13.85
N ARG A 6 58.88 -4.22 13.87
CA ARG A 6 59.75 -4.12 12.70
C ARG A 6 59.54 -5.29 11.73
N ASP A 7 59.35 -6.51 12.24
CA ASP A 7 59.09 -7.67 11.38
C ASP A 7 57.66 -7.66 10.82
N ARG A 8 56.64 -7.28 11.59
CA ARG A 8 55.28 -7.01 11.06
C ARG A 8 55.26 -5.95 9.95
N ARG A 9 56.17 -4.97 9.98
CA ARG A 9 56.31 -3.96 8.93
C ARG A 9 56.93 -4.53 7.65
N ARG A 10 58.01 -5.31 7.79
CA ARG A 10 58.64 -6.07 6.69
C ARG A 10 57.71 -7.10 6.05
N GLU A 11 56.85 -7.73 6.85
CA GLU A 11 55.87 -8.71 6.39
C GLU A 11 54.81 -8.04 5.49
N ARG A 12 54.30 -6.87 5.90
CA ARG A 12 53.41 -6.02 5.08
C ARG A 12 54.09 -5.44 3.83
N GLU A 13 55.40 -5.16 3.88
CA GLU A 13 56.18 -4.78 2.70
C GLU A 13 56.29 -5.96 1.71
N ARG A 14 56.58 -7.18 2.20
CA ARG A 14 56.60 -8.42 1.40
C ARG A 14 55.23 -8.87 0.87
N GLU A 15 54.13 -8.43 1.46
CA GLU A 15 52.78 -8.57 0.87
C GLU A 15 52.55 -7.56 -0.26
N ARG A 16 52.97 -6.30 -0.08
CA ARG A 16 52.87 -5.25 -1.10
C ARG A 16 53.73 -5.55 -2.32
N GLU A 17 54.95 -6.06 -2.12
CA GLU A 17 55.82 -6.53 -3.20
C GLU A 17 55.20 -7.71 -3.97
N ARG A 18 54.54 -8.65 -3.27
CA ARG A 18 53.82 -9.76 -3.91
C ARG A 18 52.63 -9.29 -4.77
N ASN A 19 51.91 -8.26 -4.33
CA ASN A 19 50.81 -7.68 -5.11
C ASN A 19 51.27 -6.85 -6.32
N ASN A 20 52.54 -6.44 -6.39
CA ASN A 20 53.08 -5.64 -7.50
C ASN A 20 53.67 -6.47 -8.66
N HIS A 21 53.63 -7.81 -8.59
CA HIS A 21 54.11 -8.70 -9.66
C HIS A 21 52.98 -9.51 -10.32
N LEU A 22 52.07 -8.79 -10.97
CA LEU A 22 51.18 -9.34 -12.01
C LEU A 22 51.54 -8.71 -13.36
N PRO A 23 51.92 -9.49 -14.39
CA PRO A 23 52.26 -8.94 -15.70
C PRO A 23 51.06 -8.32 -16.42
N LEU A 24 51.24 -7.15 -17.02
CA LEU A 24 50.35 -6.71 -18.11
C LEU A 24 50.59 -7.65 -19.29
N CYS A 25 49.59 -8.49 -19.62
CA CYS A 25 49.61 -9.30 -20.83
C CYS A 25 48.77 -8.60 -21.92
N ALA A 26 49.35 -8.46 -23.12
CA ALA A 26 48.77 -7.68 -24.21
C ALA A 26 47.75 -8.47 -25.05
N ASN A 27 47.01 -7.76 -25.89
CA ASN A 27 45.92 -8.30 -26.71
C ASN A 27 46.34 -9.49 -27.60
N THR A 28 45.51 -10.53 -27.62
CA THR A 28 45.46 -11.57 -28.65
C THR A 28 43.98 -11.97 -28.88
N PRO A 29 43.61 -12.51 -30.06
CA PRO A 29 42.25 -12.41 -30.59
C PRO A 29 41.21 -13.36 -29.95
N LEU A 30 39.94 -13.08 -30.28
CA LEU A 30 38.75 -13.62 -29.64
C LEU A 30 38.44 -15.08 -30.01
N SER A 31 38.01 -15.86 -29.00
CA SER A 31 37.30 -17.14 -29.18
C SER A 31 35.80 -16.95 -28.85
N PRO A 32 34.85 -17.60 -29.55
CA PRO A 32 33.43 -17.21 -29.50
C PRO A 32 32.67 -17.46 -28.17
N ASN A 33 33.22 -18.29 -27.26
CA ASN A 33 32.55 -18.66 -25.99
C ASN A 33 33.05 -17.84 -24.78
N ARG A 34 33.61 -16.64 -24.99
CA ARG A 34 34.04 -15.78 -23.87
C ARG A 34 32.86 -14.96 -23.36
N ILE A 35 32.17 -15.48 -22.34
CA ILE A 35 31.20 -14.73 -21.54
C ILE A 35 31.91 -13.45 -21.05
N THR A 36 31.31 -12.28 -21.29
CA THR A 36 31.92 -11.00 -20.90
C THR A 36 31.95 -10.90 -19.38
N ARG A 37 33.03 -10.39 -18.79
CA ARG A 37 33.16 -10.21 -17.32
C ARG A 37 32.03 -9.39 -16.67
N LEU A 38 31.31 -8.59 -17.46
CA LEU A 38 30.07 -7.91 -17.04
C LEU A 38 28.86 -8.87 -17.00
N GLN A 39 28.70 -9.72 -18.01
CA GLN A 39 27.70 -10.77 -18.08
C GLN A 39 27.90 -11.79 -16.95
N GLU A 40 29.15 -12.24 -16.71
CA GLU A 40 29.48 -13.12 -15.57
C GLU A 40 29.07 -12.49 -14.23
N LYS A 41 29.27 -11.17 -14.08
CA LYS A 41 28.86 -10.43 -12.87
C LYS A 41 27.33 -10.30 -12.75
N GLU A 42 26.63 -10.13 -13.87
CA GLU A 42 25.17 -10.05 -13.92
C GLU A 42 24.51 -11.42 -13.65
N ASP A 43 25.05 -12.50 -14.20
CA ASP A 43 24.63 -13.87 -13.93
C ASP A 43 24.90 -14.25 -12.46
N LEU A 44 26.05 -13.85 -11.90
CA LEU A 44 26.35 -14.00 -10.48
C LEU A 44 25.45 -13.14 -9.58
N SER A 45 25.06 -11.92 -9.99
CA SER A 45 24.07 -11.13 -9.26
C SER A 45 22.72 -11.86 -9.27
N ASN A 46 22.18 -12.20 -10.44
CA ASN A 46 20.93 -12.92 -10.59
C ASN A 46 20.90 -14.24 -9.80
N LEU A 47 22.03 -14.95 -9.70
CA LEU A 47 22.17 -16.14 -8.85
C LEU A 47 22.11 -15.78 -7.36
N ASN A 48 22.81 -14.73 -6.92
CA ASN A 48 22.82 -14.28 -5.53
C ASN A 48 21.47 -13.69 -5.09
N ASP A 49 20.78 -12.97 -5.97
CA ASP A 49 19.44 -12.42 -5.77
C ASP A 49 18.40 -13.55 -5.63
N ARG A 50 18.54 -14.63 -6.43
CA ARG A 50 17.75 -15.87 -6.26
C ARG A 50 18.10 -16.60 -4.96
N LEU A 51 19.38 -16.68 -4.59
CA LEU A 51 19.81 -17.28 -3.33
C LEU A 51 19.27 -16.50 -2.13
N ALA A 52 19.20 -15.17 -2.18
CA ALA A 52 18.56 -14.35 -1.15
C ALA A 52 17.07 -14.71 -0.98
N VAL A 53 16.30 -14.78 -2.09
CA VAL A 53 14.90 -15.22 -2.06
C VAL A 53 14.74 -16.65 -1.50
N TYR A 54 15.65 -17.58 -1.82
CA TYR A 54 15.64 -18.91 -1.23
C TYR A 54 16.02 -18.90 0.27
N ILE A 55 16.98 -18.10 0.69
CA ILE A 55 17.37 -17.94 2.11
C ILE A 55 16.21 -17.36 2.92
N ASP A 56 15.52 -16.35 2.40
CA ASP A 56 14.39 -15.74 3.11
C ASP A 56 13.16 -16.65 3.13
N LYS A 57 12.90 -17.46 2.08
CA LYS A 57 11.84 -18.49 2.19
C LYS A 57 12.26 -19.68 3.06
N VAL A 58 13.54 -20.06 3.14
CA VAL A 58 14.03 -21.04 4.13
C VAL A 58 13.81 -20.50 5.54
N ARG A 59 14.15 -19.23 5.82
CA ARG A 59 13.89 -18.58 7.12
C ARG A 59 12.40 -18.53 7.47
N SER A 60 11.53 -18.24 6.50
CA SER A 60 10.09 -18.29 6.76
C SER A 60 9.61 -19.72 7.05
N LEU A 61 10.10 -20.72 6.31
CA LEU A 61 9.79 -22.14 6.58
C LEU A 61 10.37 -22.64 7.92
N GLU A 62 11.55 -22.15 8.32
CA GLU A 62 12.13 -22.41 9.64
C GLU A 62 11.26 -21.78 10.74
N SER A 63 10.82 -20.54 10.57
CA SER A 63 9.89 -19.86 11.49
C SER A 63 8.56 -20.61 11.59
N GLU A 64 7.90 -20.89 10.46
CA GLU A 64 6.67 -21.68 10.35
C GLU A 64 6.83 -23.05 11.05
N ASN A 65 7.95 -23.74 10.86
CA ASN A 65 8.22 -25.04 11.47
C ASN A 65 8.51 -24.93 12.99
N THR A 66 9.17 -23.87 13.46
CA THR A 66 9.34 -23.63 14.92
C THR A 66 8.01 -23.29 15.60
N GLU A 67 7.11 -22.58 14.91
CA GLU A 67 5.77 -22.28 15.39
C GLU A 67 4.91 -23.55 15.48
N VAL A 68 4.80 -24.32 14.39
CA VAL A 68 4.10 -25.62 14.39
C VAL A 68 4.70 -26.60 15.42
N SER A 69 6.02 -26.57 15.63
CA SER A 69 6.66 -27.38 16.68
C SER A 69 6.26 -26.93 18.10
N ARG A 70 6.08 -25.62 18.32
CA ARG A 70 5.62 -25.04 19.59
C ARG A 70 4.13 -25.30 19.84
N GLU A 71 3.31 -25.25 18.79
CA GLU A 71 1.90 -25.66 18.87
C GLU A 71 1.78 -27.14 19.19
N LEU A 72 2.59 -28.00 18.55
CA LEU A 72 2.59 -29.43 18.79
C LEU A 72 3.07 -29.80 20.21
N THR A 73 4.01 -29.07 20.80
CA THR A 73 4.38 -29.28 22.22
C THR A 73 3.33 -28.73 23.18
N GLY A 74 2.71 -27.59 22.88
CA GLY A 74 1.58 -27.06 23.65
C GLY A 74 0.38 -28.01 23.67
N LEU A 75 0.00 -28.56 22.52
CA LEU A 75 -1.10 -29.52 22.38
C LEU A 75 -0.81 -30.84 23.09
N LYS A 76 0.45 -31.32 23.06
CA LYS A 76 0.88 -32.49 23.85
C LYS A 76 0.76 -32.23 25.35
N ALA A 77 1.22 -31.07 25.83
CA ALA A 77 1.11 -30.69 27.24
C ALA A 77 -0.36 -30.61 27.69
N ALA A 78 -1.25 -30.05 26.85
CA ALA A 78 -2.69 -30.02 27.12
C ALA A 78 -3.30 -31.43 27.29
N TYR A 79 -3.00 -32.36 26.38
CA TYR A 79 -3.45 -33.75 26.50
C TYR A 79 -2.80 -34.50 27.68
N GLU A 80 -1.56 -34.18 28.06
CA GLU A 80 -0.92 -34.72 29.26
C GLU A 80 -1.60 -34.21 30.54
N THR A 81 -2.04 -32.94 30.58
CA THR A 81 -2.84 -32.41 31.70
C THR A 81 -4.24 -33.03 31.78
N GLU A 82 -4.98 -33.16 30.67
CA GLU A 82 -6.28 -33.85 30.67
C GLU A 82 -6.14 -35.32 31.12
N LEU A 83 -5.07 -36.01 30.72
CA LEU A 83 -4.75 -37.36 31.18
C LEU A 83 -4.38 -37.43 32.67
N ALA A 84 -3.81 -36.38 33.25
CA ALA A 84 -3.54 -36.30 34.68
C ALA A 84 -4.85 -36.11 35.47
N ASP A 85 -5.71 -35.18 35.06
CA ASP A 85 -7.00 -34.90 35.70
C ASP A 85 -7.96 -36.10 35.59
N ALA A 86 -7.99 -36.78 34.44
CA ALA A 86 -8.74 -38.02 34.24
C ALA A 86 -8.26 -39.17 35.16
N ARG A 87 -6.96 -39.22 35.49
CA ARG A 87 -6.42 -40.19 36.46
C ARG A 87 -6.75 -39.79 37.90
N GLN A 88 -6.58 -38.52 38.26
CA GLN A 88 -6.88 -38.02 39.61
C GLN A 88 -8.37 -38.18 39.96
N THR A 89 -9.27 -37.91 39.01
CA THR A 89 -10.71 -38.13 39.19
C THR A 89 -11.07 -39.62 39.30
N LEU A 90 -10.43 -40.50 38.51
CA LEU A 90 -10.62 -41.95 38.62
C LEU A 90 -10.13 -42.49 39.98
N ASP A 91 -8.97 -42.04 40.46
CA ASP A 91 -8.45 -42.40 41.80
C ASP A 91 -9.34 -41.88 42.94
N SER A 92 -9.95 -40.70 42.77
CA SER A 92 -10.93 -40.14 43.71
C SER A 92 -12.18 -41.02 43.78
N VAL A 93 -12.76 -41.37 42.62
CA VAL A 93 -13.92 -42.27 42.53
C VAL A 93 -13.61 -43.67 43.06
N ALA A 94 -12.38 -44.18 42.86
CA ALA A 94 -11.95 -45.45 43.43
C ALA A 94 -11.89 -45.42 44.97
N LYS A 95 -11.40 -44.33 45.57
CA LYS A 95 -11.36 -44.13 47.03
C LYS A 95 -12.76 -44.05 47.64
N GLU A 96 -13.64 -43.22 47.08
CA GLU A 96 -15.02 -43.10 47.56
C GLU A 96 -15.82 -44.41 47.37
N ARG A 97 -15.60 -45.14 46.26
CA ARG A 97 -16.17 -46.48 46.08
C ARG A 97 -15.71 -47.47 47.16
N ALA A 98 -14.42 -47.46 47.51
CA ALA A 98 -13.88 -48.32 48.58
C ALA A 98 -14.44 -47.94 49.96
N ARG A 99 -14.55 -46.64 50.24
CA ARG A 99 -15.20 -46.11 51.46
C ARG A 99 -16.64 -46.57 51.57
N LEU A 100 -17.45 -46.35 50.54
CA LEU A 100 -18.87 -46.75 50.51
C LEU A 100 -19.02 -48.28 50.65
N GLN A 101 -18.09 -49.08 50.13
CA GLN A 101 -18.07 -50.53 50.35
C GLN A 101 -17.82 -50.90 51.83
N LEU A 102 -16.96 -50.18 52.55
CA LEU A 102 -16.73 -50.37 53.98
C LEU A 102 -17.94 -49.94 54.81
N GLU A 103 -18.55 -48.79 54.50
CA GLU A 103 -19.76 -48.29 55.17
C GLU A 103 -20.96 -49.24 54.98
N LEU A 104 -21.17 -49.75 53.76
CA LEU A 104 -22.21 -50.75 53.45
C LEU A 104 -21.89 -52.12 54.11
N GLY A 105 -20.61 -52.48 54.21
CA GLY A 105 -20.15 -53.64 54.97
C GLY A 105 -20.50 -53.54 56.46
N LYS A 106 -20.22 -52.38 57.07
CA LYS A 106 -20.55 -52.09 58.47
C LYS A 106 -22.06 -52.13 58.71
N LEU A 107 -22.87 -51.44 57.90
CA LEU A 107 -24.33 -51.44 58.04
C LEU A 107 -24.95 -52.84 57.95
N ARG A 108 -24.35 -53.75 57.16
CA ARG A 108 -24.78 -55.17 57.11
C ARG A 108 -24.49 -55.91 58.40
N GLU A 109 -23.37 -55.63 59.07
CA GLU A 109 -23.02 -56.26 60.36
C GLU A 109 -23.85 -55.67 61.50
N ASP A 110 -23.99 -54.34 61.56
CA ASP A 110 -24.87 -53.64 62.50
C ASP A 110 -26.32 -54.18 62.42
N TYR A 111 -26.82 -54.44 61.20
CA TYR A 111 -28.14 -55.04 60.96
C TYR A 111 -28.23 -56.51 61.43
N LYS A 112 -27.19 -57.33 61.24
CA LYS A 112 -27.16 -58.70 61.78
C LYS A 112 -27.20 -58.67 63.31
N GLU A 113 -26.40 -57.80 63.94
CA GLU A 113 -26.31 -57.75 65.40
C GLU A 113 -27.62 -57.26 66.01
N LEU A 114 -28.23 -56.20 65.44
CA LEU A 114 -29.53 -55.71 65.88
C LEU A 114 -30.62 -56.79 65.74
N LYS A 115 -30.60 -57.56 64.64
CA LYS A 115 -31.52 -58.70 64.44
C LYS A 115 -31.29 -59.82 65.46
N ALA A 116 -30.04 -60.11 65.82
CA ALA A 116 -29.72 -61.10 66.86
C ALA A 116 -30.18 -60.64 68.26
N ARG A 117 -29.92 -59.38 68.62
CA ARG A 117 -30.38 -58.75 69.86
C ARG A 117 -31.91 -58.73 69.97
N TRP A 118 -32.63 -58.52 68.86
CA TRP A 118 -34.09 -58.56 68.83
C TRP A 118 -34.65 -59.95 69.18
N VAL A 119 -34.03 -61.03 68.67
CA VAL A 119 -34.42 -62.41 68.99
C VAL A 119 -34.15 -62.76 70.45
N THR A 120 -33.05 -62.31 71.05
CA THR A 120 -32.76 -62.58 72.47
C THR A 120 -33.67 -61.80 73.42
N VAL A 121 -34.04 -60.57 73.07
CA VAL A 121 -35.03 -59.79 73.84
C VAL A 121 -36.42 -60.44 73.83
N HIS A 122 -36.85 -61.05 72.71
CA HIS A 122 -38.08 -61.83 72.68
C HIS A 122 -38.01 -63.02 73.64
N ARG A 123 -36.93 -63.81 73.53
CA ARG A 123 -36.66 -65.01 74.35
C ARG A 123 -36.67 -64.73 75.86
N LEU A 124 -36.24 -63.54 76.28
CA LEU A 124 -36.27 -63.13 77.69
C LEU A 124 -37.70 -62.85 78.19
N LYS A 125 -38.54 -62.18 77.38
CA LYS A 125 -39.96 -61.95 77.74
C LYS A 125 -40.74 -63.26 77.86
N ASP A 126 -40.45 -64.22 76.99
CA ASP A 126 -41.05 -65.56 77.03
C ASP A 126 -40.72 -66.31 78.35
N LEU A 127 -39.53 -66.08 78.91
CA LEU A 127 -39.08 -66.66 80.19
C LEU A 127 -39.62 -65.90 81.42
N GLU A 128 -39.73 -64.58 81.33
CA GLU A 128 -40.29 -63.72 82.39
C GLU A 128 -41.78 -64.03 82.65
N ALA A 129 -42.54 -64.35 81.60
CA ALA A 129 -43.93 -64.83 81.72
C ALA A 129 -44.02 -66.20 82.44
N LEU A 130 -43.05 -67.10 82.21
CA LEU A 130 -42.98 -68.41 82.87
C LEU A 130 -42.59 -68.31 84.35
N LEU A 131 -41.79 -67.31 84.73
CA LEU A 131 -41.40 -67.06 86.12
C LEU A 131 -42.59 -66.52 86.94
N ASN A 132 -43.28 -65.49 86.44
CA ASN A 132 -44.49 -64.96 87.09
C ASN A 132 -45.60 -66.01 87.24
N SER A 133 -45.67 -67.00 86.33
CA SER A 133 -46.58 -68.15 86.46
C SER A 133 -46.18 -69.14 87.57
N LYS A 134 -44.92 -69.16 88.01
CA LYS A 134 -44.42 -70.05 89.08
C LYS A 134 -44.63 -69.45 90.48
N ASP A 135 -44.31 -68.17 90.65
CA ASP A 135 -44.29 -67.53 91.97
C ASP A 135 -45.68 -67.37 92.60
N ALA A 136 -46.74 -67.40 91.78
CA ALA A 136 -48.14 -67.42 92.24
C ALA A 136 -48.56 -68.71 93.01
N SER A 137 -47.68 -69.71 93.15
CA SER A 137 -48.04 -71.06 93.63
C SER A 137 -47.64 -71.39 95.09
N LEU A 138 -46.94 -70.50 95.81
CA LEU A 138 -46.22 -70.86 97.06
C LEU A 138 -46.49 -69.93 98.26
N THR A 139 -47.76 -69.63 98.56
CA THR A 139 -48.13 -68.96 99.83
C THR A 139 -49.34 -69.60 100.50
N THR A 140 -49.38 -69.53 101.84
CA THR A 140 -50.28 -70.22 102.80
C THR A 140 -50.01 -71.73 102.99
N GLY A 141 -50.03 -72.30 104.22
CA GLY A 141 -50.00 -71.67 105.55
C GLY A 141 -50.78 -72.46 106.62
N SER A 142 -50.18 -72.72 107.79
CA SER A 142 -50.87 -73.19 109.01
C SER A 142 -49.94 -73.14 110.24
N GLY A 143 -50.48 -72.87 111.43
CA GLY A 143 -49.77 -72.85 112.72
C GLY A 143 -50.75 -72.73 113.89
N ARG A 144 -50.33 -73.00 115.15
CA ARG A 144 -51.27 -72.95 116.30
C ARG A 144 -50.66 -72.81 117.72
N GLU A 145 -50.20 -71.62 118.09
CA GLU A 145 -49.91 -71.22 119.50
C GLU A 145 -50.55 -69.85 119.82
N LEU A 146 -51.87 -69.76 119.63
CA LEU A 146 -52.57 -68.54 119.20
C LEU A 146 -52.87 -67.43 120.24
N ASP A 147 -52.16 -67.36 121.38
CA ASP A 147 -52.34 -66.25 122.35
C ASP A 147 -51.01 -65.54 122.69
N THR A 148 -49.98 -66.28 123.08
CA THR A 148 -48.59 -65.76 123.12
C THR A 148 -48.17 -65.26 121.74
N SER A 149 -48.39 -66.08 120.70
CA SER A 149 -48.17 -65.69 119.31
C SER A 149 -49.02 -64.49 118.88
N LEU A 150 -50.16 -64.20 119.51
CA LEU A 150 -51.00 -63.05 119.16
C LEU A 150 -50.44 -61.75 119.77
N GLY A 151 -49.95 -61.80 121.01
CA GLY A 151 -49.17 -60.72 121.62
C GLY A 151 -47.88 -60.44 120.85
N ASP A 152 -47.10 -61.47 120.59
CA ASP A 152 -45.84 -61.37 119.85
C ASP A 152 -46.05 -60.95 118.39
N ALA A 153 -47.07 -61.46 117.69
CA ALA A 153 -47.38 -61.01 116.33
C ALA A 153 -47.87 -59.56 116.27
N ARG A 154 -48.57 -59.06 117.31
CA ARG A 154 -48.91 -57.62 117.40
C ARG A 154 -47.67 -56.76 117.60
N LYS A 155 -46.72 -57.20 118.43
CA LYS A 155 -45.44 -56.50 118.60
C LYS A 155 -44.60 -56.57 117.32
N GLN A 156 -44.46 -57.74 116.72
CA GLN A 156 -43.76 -57.92 115.43
C GLN A 156 -44.40 -57.08 114.33
N LEU A 157 -45.74 -56.97 114.27
CA LEU A 157 -46.42 -56.08 113.33
C LEU A 157 -46.12 -54.59 113.60
N GLN A 158 -45.97 -54.18 114.87
CA GLN A 158 -45.56 -52.81 115.21
C GLN A 158 -44.09 -52.54 114.86
N ASP A 159 -43.19 -53.46 115.21
CA ASP A 159 -41.76 -53.40 114.87
C ASP A 159 -41.55 -53.41 113.33
N GLU A 160 -42.34 -54.19 112.59
CA GLU A 160 -42.28 -54.29 111.13
C GLU A 160 -42.97 -53.10 110.43
N MET A 161 -44.03 -52.53 111.01
CA MET A 161 -44.57 -51.24 110.55
C MET A 161 -43.54 -50.11 110.73
N LEU A 162 -42.80 -50.10 111.85
CA LEU A 162 -41.73 -49.13 112.08
C LEU A 162 -40.61 -49.32 111.05
N ARG A 163 -40.11 -50.54 110.86
CA ARG A 163 -39.13 -50.88 109.80
C ARG A 163 -39.61 -50.50 108.40
N ARG A 164 -40.89 -50.69 108.09
CA ARG A 164 -41.49 -50.26 106.82
C ARG A 164 -41.42 -48.74 106.68
N VAL A 165 -41.81 -47.98 107.71
CA VAL A 165 -41.77 -46.52 107.67
C VAL A 165 -40.33 -46.00 107.56
N ASP A 166 -39.38 -46.57 108.31
CA ASP A 166 -37.96 -46.24 108.20
C ASP A 166 -37.39 -46.58 106.82
N GLY A 167 -37.80 -47.72 106.24
CA GLY A 167 -37.48 -48.12 104.88
C GLY A 167 -38.07 -47.20 103.82
N GLU A 168 -39.33 -46.78 103.98
CA GLU A 168 -40.00 -45.83 103.08
C GLU A 168 -39.39 -44.43 103.16
N ASN A 169 -39.06 -43.96 104.36
CA ASN A 169 -38.27 -42.74 104.58
C ASN A 169 -36.91 -42.83 103.90
N ARG A 170 -36.18 -43.95 104.06
CA ARG A 170 -34.87 -44.15 103.42
C ARG A 170 -34.97 -44.21 101.90
N ILE A 171 -36.00 -44.86 101.36
CA ILE A 171 -36.32 -44.87 99.93
C ILE A 171 -36.62 -43.45 99.44
N GLN A 172 -37.33 -42.63 100.22
CA GLN A 172 -37.63 -41.25 99.86
C GLN A 172 -36.37 -40.38 99.81
N THR A 173 -35.50 -40.44 100.82
CA THR A 173 -34.19 -39.73 100.79
C THR A 173 -33.33 -40.19 99.61
N LEU A 174 -33.34 -41.49 99.27
CA LEU A 174 -32.59 -42.01 98.12
C LEU A 174 -33.19 -41.59 96.77
N LYS A 175 -34.50 -41.36 96.67
CA LYS A 175 -35.12 -40.74 95.48
C LYS A 175 -34.74 -39.27 95.34
N GLU A 176 -34.77 -38.51 96.44
CA GLU A 176 -34.44 -37.09 96.47
C GLU A 176 -32.96 -36.85 96.12
N GLU A 177 -32.05 -37.66 96.66
CA GLU A 177 -30.63 -37.67 96.27
C GLU A 177 -30.46 -38.06 94.79
N LEU A 178 -31.18 -39.08 94.30
CA LEU A 178 -31.12 -39.47 92.89
C LEU A 178 -31.66 -38.36 91.96
N GLU A 179 -32.70 -37.63 92.36
CA GLU A 179 -33.22 -36.48 91.63
C GLU A 179 -32.21 -35.32 91.62
N PHE A 180 -31.57 -35.05 92.76
CA PHE A 180 -30.51 -34.06 92.89
C PHE A 180 -29.31 -34.38 92.00
N GLN A 181 -28.79 -35.61 92.02
CA GLN A 181 -27.67 -36.04 91.18
C GLN A 181 -28.01 -36.01 89.68
N LYS A 182 -29.22 -36.43 89.29
CA LYS A 182 -29.68 -36.26 87.88
C LYS A 182 -29.70 -34.79 87.47
N ASN A 183 -30.25 -33.91 88.32
CA ASN A 183 -30.35 -32.49 88.04
C ASN A 183 -28.95 -31.87 87.93
N LEU A 184 -28.05 -32.17 88.86
CA LEU A 184 -26.64 -31.76 88.84
C LEU A 184 -25.94 -32.21 87.54
N HIS A 185 -26.00 -33.50 87.19
CA HIS A 185 -25.42 -33.98 85.94
C HIS A 185 -26.07 -33.36 84.69
N SER A 186 -27.35 -33.00 84.74
CA SER A 186 -28.00 -32.24 83.65
C SER A 186 -27.46 -30.81 83.52
N GLU A 187 -27.11 -30.16 84.64
CA GLU A 187 -26.48 -28.84 84.69
C GLU A 187 -25.05 -28.93 84.15
N GLU A 188 -24.27 -29.90 84.62
CA GLU A 188 -22.90 -30.17 84.16
C GLU A 188 -22.85 -30.46 82.65
N LEU A 189 -23.73 -31.33 82.13
CA LEU A 189 -23.82 -31.63 80.70
C LEU A 189 -24.24 -30.41 79.88
N ARG A 190 -25.14 -29.57 80.39
CA ARG A 190 -25.57 -28.32 79.74
C ARG A 190 -24.42 -27.31 79.68
N GLU A 191 -23.68 -27.18 80.77
CA GLU A 191 -22.54 -26.27 80.90
C GLU A 191 -21.34 -26.73 80.05
N ILE A 192 -21.09 -28.05 79.96
CA ILE A 192 -20.08 -28.62 79.05
C ILE A 192 -20.47 -28.39 77.59
N LYS A 193 -21.74 -28.63 77.21
CA LYS A 193 -22.25 -28.33 75.85
C LYS A 193 -22.09 -26.86 75.50
N ARG A 194 -22.56 -25.95 76.36
CA ARG A 194 -22.45 -24.49 76.17
C ARG A 194 -21.01 -24.03 75.96
N ARG A 195 -20.04 -24.59 76.71
CA ARG A 195 -18.60 -24.31 76.55
C ARG A 195 -18.02 -24.91 75.26
N HIS A 196 -18.54 -26.04 74.79
CA HIS A 196 -18.14 -26.65 73.53
C HIS A 196 -18.69 -25.87 72.33
N GLU A 197 -19.97 -25.49 72.37
CA GLU A 197 -20.67 -24.65 71.39
C GLU A 197 -19.99 -23.28 71.24
N SER A 198 -19.66 -22.60 72.34
CA SER A 198 -18.89 -21.34 72.31
C SER A 198 -17.56 -21.52 71.56
N ARG A 199 -16.80 -22.57 71.90
CA ARG A 199 -15.50 -22.85 71.25
C ARG A 199 -15.64 -23.23 69.78
N MET A 200 -16.71 -23.93 69.39
CA MET A 200 -16.99 -24.19 67.98
C MET A 200 -17.26 -22.90 67.23
N VAL A 201 -18.13 -22.03 67.75
CA VAL A 201 -18.42 -20.71 67.16
C VAL A 201 -17.17 -19.83 67.09
N GLU A 202 -16.31 -19.84 68.12
CA GLU A 202 -15.02 -19.13 68.11
C GLU A 202 -14.08 -19.65 66.99
N LEU A 203 -14.00 -20.97 66.78
CA LEU A 203 -13.18 -21.58 65.73
C LEU A 203 -13.78 -21.36 64.34
N ASP A 204 -15.09 -21.52 64.17
CA ASP A 204 -15.76 -21.34 62.88
C ASP A 204 -15.74 -19.87 62.44
N ASN A 205 -15.91 -18.91 63.35
CA ASN A 205 -15.68 -17.49 63.09
C ASN A 205 -14.23 -17.19 62.70
N GLY A 206 -13.25 -17.83 63.36
CA GLY A 206 -11.84 -17.70 63.02
C GLY A 206 -11.53 -18.22 61.61
N HIS A 207 -12.02 -19.41 61.27
CA HIS A 207 -11.92 -19.98 59.92
C HIS A 207 -12.61 -19.08 58.89
N GLN A 208 -13.82 -18.57 59.16
CA GLN A 208 -14.53 -17.67 58.26
C GLN A 208 -13.74 -16.38 58.03
N GLN A 209 -13.20 -15.75 59.09
CA GLN A 209 -12.37 -14.55 58.95
C GLN A 209 -11.09 -14.82 58.15
N GLU A 210 -10.46 -15.99 58.32
CA GLU A 210 -9.34 -16.42 57.49
C GLU A 210 -9.72 -16.60 56.01
N PHE A 211 -10.88 -17.19 55.71
CA PHE A 211 -11.36 -17.35 54.34
C PHE A 211 -11.73 -16.01 53.70
N GLU A 212 -12.43 -15.13 54.41
CA GLU A 212 -12.76 -13.77 53.96
C GLU A 212 -11.50 -12.95 53.71
N SER A 213 -10.49 -13.04 54.58
CA SER A 213 -9.21 -12.35 54.42
C SER A 213 -8.46 -12.84 53.16
N LYS A 214 -8.32 -14.16 52.98
CA LYS A 214 -7.65 -14.77 51.81
C LYS A 214 -8.40 -14.48 50.50
N LEU A 215 -9.74 -14.44 50.54
CA LEU A 215 -10.57 -14.08 49.39
C LEU A 215 -10.42 -12.60 49.04
N ALA A 216 -10.40 -11.71 50.04
CA ALA A 216 -10.17 -10.28 49.84
C ALA A 216 -8.76 -10.01 49.28
N GLU A 217 -7.74 -10.69 49.79
CA GLU A 217 -6.36 -10.62 49.30
C GLU A 217 -6.27 -11.05 47.82
N ALA A 218 -6.83 -12.21 47.47
CA ALA A 218 -6.87 -12.68 46.08
C ALA A 218 -7.66 -11.75 45.14
N LEU A 219 -8.77 -11.15 45.61
CA LEU A 219 -9.53 -10.17 44.83
C LEU A 219 -8.78 -8.85 44.64
N VAL A 220 -7.96 -8.43 45.61
CA VAL A 220 -7.05 -7.28 45.49
C VAL A 220 -5.90 -7.61 44.54
N GLU A 221 -5.32 -8.80 44.61
CA GLU A 221 -4.26 -9.23 43.67
C GLU A 221 -4.77 -9.24 42.23
N MET A 222 -5.94 -9.86 41.97
CA MET A 222 -6.55 -9.86 40.63
C MET A 222 -6.81 -8.43 40.10
N ARG A 223 -7.24 -7.49 40.96
CA ARG A 223 -7.38 -6.07 40.58
C ARG A 223 -6.03 -5.45 40.22
N ASN A 224 -5.01 -5.64 41.05
CA ASN A 224 -3.66 -5.13 40.82
C ASN A 224 -3.06 -5.70 39.51
N GLN A 225 -3.31 -6.97 39.20
CA GLN A 225 -2.91 -7.61 37.95
C GLN A 225 -3.63 -6.98 36.74
N HIS A 226 -4.94 -6.74 36.82
CA HIS A 226 -5.70 -6.07 35.75
C HIS A 226 -5.28 -4.59 35.58
N GLU A 227 -5.06 -3.85 36.66
CA GLU A 227 -4.56 -2.46 36.62
C GLU A 227 -3.15 -2.40 36.00
N LEU A 228 -2.28 -3.36 36.31
CA LEU A 228 -0.97 -3.48 35.69
C LEU A 228 -1.06 -3.80 34.18
N GLN A 229 -1.96 -4.69 33.77
CA GLN A 229 -2.21 -4.99 32.35
C GLN A 229 -2.74 -3.75 31.60
N ILE A 230 -3.74 -3.05 32.16
CA ILE A 230 -4.27 -1.81 31.58
C ILE A 230 -3.16 -0.76 31.45
N LYS A 231 -2.29 -0.63 32.46
CA LYS A 231 -1.12 0.25 32.39
C LYS A 231 -0.13 -0.17 31.31
N MET A 232 0.19 -1.47 31.18
CA MET A 232 1.08 -1.96 30.12
C MET A 232 0.53 -1.68 28.72
N TYR A 233 -0.75 -1.97 28.47
CA TYR A 233 -1.42 -1.64 27.21
C TYR A 233 -1.41 -0.14 26.94
N LYS A 234 -1.65 0.70 27.95
CA LYS A 234 -1.53 2.16 27.82
C LYS A 234 -0.11 2.57 27.46
N ASP A 235 0.90 2.09 28.17
CA ASP A 235 2.31 2.41 27.92
C ASP A 235 2.75 1.93 26.52
N GLU A 236 2.15 0.87 25.97
CA GLU A 236 2.38 0.38 24.60
C GLU A 236 1.66 1.21 23.52
N ILE A 237 0.42 1.65 23.79
CA ILE A 237 -0.30 2.60 22.94
C ILE A 237 0.44 3.95 22.90
N GLU A 238 0.95 4.45 24.04
CA GLU A 238 1.75 5.67 24.07
C GLU A 238 3.08 5.50 23.30
N LYS A 239 3.78 4.36 23.41
CA LYS A 239 5.00 4.08 22.62
C LYS A 239 4.71 4.04 21.12
N THR A 240 3.66 3.34 20.70
CA THR A 240 3.30 3.21 19.28
C THR A 240 2.77 4.51 18.69
N TYR A 241 2.00 5.30 19.45
CA TYR A 241 1.60 6.66 19.08
C TYR A 241 2.82 7.57 18.88
N ASN A 242 3.75 7.60 19.85
CA ASN A 242 4.97 8.39 19.73
C ASN A 242 5.84 7.95 18.54
N ALA A 243 5.94 6.64 18.26
CA ALA A 243 6.64 6.13 17.09
C ALA A 243 5.98 6.52 15.75
N LYS A 244 4.64 6.48 15.66
CA LYS A 244 3.88 6.98 14.50
C LYS A 244 4.11 8.49 14.30
N LEU A 245 4.00 9.27 15.38
CA LEU A 245 4.15 10.72 15.37
C LEU A 245 5.56 11.16 14.97
N GLU A 246 6.60 10.48 15.46
CA GLU A 246 7.99 10.73 15.08
C GLU A 246 8.28 10.30 13.63
N SER A 247 7.72 9.18 13.17
CA SER A 247 7.79 8.78 11.76
C SER A 247 7.12 9.81 10.83
N ALA A 248 5.96 10.34 11.23
CA ALA A 248 5.25 11.38 10.51
C ALA A 248 6.05 12.70 10.44
N ARG A 249 6.68 13.12 11.55
CA ARG A 249 7.61 14.27 11.57
C ARG A 249 8.76 14.07 10.59
N GLN A 250 9.49 12.94 10.69
CA GLN A 250 10.60 12.66 9.80
C GLN A 250 10.18 12.57 8.32
N SER A 251 8.95 12.14 8.04
CA SER A 251 8.38 12.18 6.68
C SER A 251 8.13 13.62 6.21
N ALA A 252 7.55 14.47 7.07
CA ALA A 252 7.35 15.89 6.80
C ALA A 252 8.67 16.66 6.61
N ASP A 253 9.70 16.38 7.43
CA ASP A 253 11.03 16.97 7.29
C ASP A 253 11.70 16.56 5.98
N ARG A 254 11.64 15.27 5.60
CA ARG A 254 12.12 14.79 4.29
C ARG A 254 11.37 15.47 3.14
N SER A 255 10.06 15.63 3.24
CA SER A 255 9.24 16.34 2.26
C SER A 255 9.66 17.82 2.15
N SER A 256 9.86 18.49 3.29
CA SER A 256 10.36 19.87 3.37
C SER A 256 11.74 20.03 2.70
N HIS A 257 12.67 19.12 2.98
CA HIS A 257 13.99 19.09 2.33
C HIS A 257 13.90 18.86 0.80
N LEU A 258 13.02 17.96 0.33
CA LEU A 258 12.80 17.74 -1.10
C LEU A 258 12.18 18.95 -1.80
N VAL A 259 11.22 19.63 -1.15
CA VAL A 259 10.63 20.89 -1.65
C VAL A 259 11.67 22.01 -1.68
N GLY A 260 12.54 22.11 -0.67
CA GLY A 260 13.66 23.04 -0.63
C GLY A 260 14.64 22.82 -1.78
N ALA A 261 15.12 21.59 -1.97
CA ALA A 261 16.01 21.24 -3.07
C ALA A 261 15.39 21.52 -4.45
N ALA A 262 14.11 21.17 -4.65
CA ALA A 262 13.39 21.48 -5.89
C ALA A 262 13.23 22.99 -6.12
N HIS A 263 13.09 23.80 -5.05
CA HIS A 263 13.05 25.26 -5.15
C HIS A 263 14.43 25.84 -5.53
N GLU A 264 15.51 25.33 -4.94
CA GLU A 264 16.89 25.72 -5.29
C GLU A 264 17.24 25.37 -6.74
N GLU A 265 16.89 24.17 -7.21
CA GLU A 265 17.06 23.77 -8.62
C GLU A 265 16.26 24.68 -9.56
N LEU A 266 15.00 24.97 -9.22
CA LEU A 266 14.14 25.87 -9.98
C LEU A 266 14.71 27.29 -10.03
N GLN A 267 15.28 27.79 -8.92
CA GLN A 267 15.96 29.09 -8.87
C GLN A 267 17.25 29.10 -9.72
N GLN A 268 18.06 28.03 -9.67
CA GLN A 268 19.23 27.87 -10.55
C GLN A 268 18.82 27.85 -12.03
N ILE A 269 17.75 27.15 -12.39
CA ILE A 269 17.22 27.09 -13.76
C ILE A 269 16.72 28.48 -14.20
N ARG A 270 16.02 29.23 -13.33
CA ARG A 270 15.61 30.62 -13.61
C ARG A 270 16.81 31.53 -13.87
N MET A 271 17.88 31.45 -13.07
CA MET A 271 19.10 32.24 -13.29
C MET A 271 19.81 31.87 -14.60
N ARG A 272 19.85 30.58 -14.96
CA ARG A 272 20.39 30.12 -16.26
C ARG A 272 19.53 30.57 -17.44
N LEU A 273 18.21 30.56 -17.29
CA LEU A 273 17.26 31.03 -18.30
C LEU A 273 17.39 32.55 -18.53
N GLU A 274 17.48 33.34 -17.47
CA GLU A 274 17.66 34.80 -17.59
C GLU A 274 19.02 35.14 -18.22
N SER A 275 20.09 34.45 -17.80
CA SER A 275 21.43 34.61 -18.39
C SER A 275 21.43 34.30 -19.90
N THR A 276 20.87 33.16 -20.31
CA THR A 276 20.81 32.78 -21.73
C THR A 276 19.83 33.64 -22.55
N SER A 277 18.74 34.12 -21.94
CA SER A 277 17.83 35.12 -22.51
C SER A 277 18.56 36.45 -22.78
N SER A 278 19.38 36.92 -21.83
CA SER A 278 20.17 38.14 -21.99
C SER A 278 21.21 38.02 -23.12
N GLN A 279 21.86 36.85 -23.25
CA GLN A 279 22.77 36.53 -24.35
C GLN A 279 22.06 36.48 -25.69
N LEU A 280 20.88 35.86 -25.77
CA LEU A 280 20.04 35.87 -26.97
C LEU A 280 19.64 37.30 -27.36
N SER A 281 19.21 38.13 -26.42
CA SER A 281 18.89 39.55 -26.66
C SER A 281 20.11 40.34 -27.16
N GLN A 282 21.30 40.07 -26.61
CA GLN A 282 22.55 40.70 -27.06
C GLN A 282 22.91 40.28 -28.48
N LEU A 283 22.81 38.98 -28.82
CA LEU A 283 23.08 38.46 -30.16
C LEU A 283 22.05 38.97 -31.19
N GLN A 284 20.77 39.05 -30.83
CA GLN A 284 19.73 39.64 -31.67
C GLN A 284 20.01 41.12 -31.98
N LYS A 285 20.42 41.91 -30.97
CA LYS A 285 20.83 43.32 -31.15
C LYS A 285 22.07 43.45 -32.03
N GLN A 286 23.05 42.56 -31.88
CA GLN A 286 24.23 42.52 -32.75
C GLN A 286 23.87 42.17 -34.19
N LEU A 287 23.01 41.17 -34.40
CA LEU A 287 22.54 40.75 -35.72
C LEU A 287 21.80 41.89 -36.43
N ALA A 288 20.82 42.51 -35.78
CA ALA A 288 20.08 43.65 -36.32
C ALA A 288 21.00 44.84 -36.66
N ALA A 289 22.03 45.10 -35.85
CA ALA A 289 23.03 46.14 -36.12
C ALA A 289 23.95 45.80 -37.32
N ARG A 290 24.25 44.52 -37.56
CA ARG A 290 24.98 44.07 -38.76
C ARG A 290 24.09 44.15 -40.00
N GLU A 291 22.83 43.76 -39.92
CA GLU A 291 21.85 43.89 -41.01
C GLU A 291 21.57 45.35 -41.38
N ALA A 292 21.56 46.27 -40.40
CA ALA A 292 21.50 47.71 -40.66
C ALA A 292 22.74 48.17 -41.44
N LYS A 293 23.95 47.83 -40.95
CA LYS A 293 25.20 48.19 -41.64
C LYS A 293 25.33 47.58 -43.04
N ILE A 294 24.77 46.38 -43.29
CA ILE A 294 24.71 45.81 -44.64
C ILE A 294 23.85 46.69 -45.55
N ARG A 295 22.63 47.03 -45.11
CA ARG A 295 21.73 47.92 -45.86
C ARG A 295 22.36 49.29 -46.11
N ASP A 296 23.02 49.90 -45.13
CA ASP A 296 23.71 51.19 -45.29
C ASP A 296 24.80 51.14 -46.38
N LEU A 297 25.52 50.01 -46.50
CA LEU A 297 26.55 49.78 -47.51
C LEU A 297 25.96 49.47 -48.89
N GLU A 298 24.86 48.71 -48.96
CA GLU A 298 24.12 48.44 -50.20
C GLU A 298 23.53 49.74 -50.79
N ASP A 299 22.94 50.57 -49.92
CA ASP A 299 22.46 51.92 -50.23
C ASP A 299 23.59 52.84 -50.72
N ALA A 300 24.74 52.85 -50.03
CA ALA A 300 25.90 53.65 -50.43
C ALA A 300 26.44 53.22 -51.80
N LEU A 301 26.55 51.91 -52.04
CA LEU A 301 26.95 51.35 -53.33
C LEU A 301 25.93 51.65 -54.44
N SER A 302 24.63 51.70 -54.12
CA SER A 302 23.61 52.13 -55.08
C SER A 302 23.78 53.61 -55.44
N ARG A 303 23.99 54.48 -54.44
CA ARG A 303 24.25 55.92 -54.64
C ARG A 303 25.47 56.16 -55.51
N GLU A 304 26.57 55.44 -55.27
CA GLU A 304 27.81 55.49 -56.08
C GLU A 304 27.57 55.03 -57.53
N ARG A 305 26.84 53.92 -57.72
CA ARG A 305 26.45 53.43 -59.05
C ARG A 305 25.55 54.43 -59.78
N ASP A 306 24.68 55.14 -59.06
CA ASP A 306 23.81 56.18 -59.62
C ASP A 306 24.60 57.45 -59.98
N THR A 307 25.53 57.92 -59.15
CA THR A 307 26.41 59.07 -59.50
C THR A 307 27.31 58.74 -60.68
N THR A 308 27.86 57.52 -60.72
CA THR A 308 28.65 57.05 -61.87
C THR A 308 27.82 57.00 -63.15
N ARG A 309 26.56 56.50 -63.09
CA ARG A 309 25.65 56.49 -64.25
C ARG A 309 25.23 57.90 -64.69
N ARG A 310 25.08 58.87 -63.78
CA ARG A 310 24.83 60.28 -64.14
C ARG A 310 26.04 60.89 -64.87
N LEU A 311 27.23 60.76 -64.29
CA LEU A 311 28.48 61.27 -64.87
C LEU A 311 28.79 60.67 -66.25
N LEU A 312 28.57 59.36 -66.43
CA LEU A 312 28.68 58.72 -67.74
C LEU A 312 27.68 59.32 -68.74
N GLY A 313 26.41 59.45 -68.36
CA GLY A 313 25.40 60.09 -69.21
C GLY A 313 25.65 61.57 -69.50
N GLU A 314 26.33 62.29 -68.61
CA GLU A 314 26.82 63.66 -68.85
C GLU A 314 27.94 63.66 -69.89
N LYS A 315 28.92 62.75 -69.79
CA LYS A 315 29.97 62.59 -70.80
C LYS A 315 29.49 62.05 -72.15
N ASP A 316 28.45 61.22 -72.17
CA ASP A 316 27.80 60.80 -73.42
C ASP A 316 27.07 61.97 -74.11
N ARG A 317 26.50 62.92 -73.33
CA ARG A 317 25.94 64.17 -73.89
C ARG A 317 27.02 65.09 -74.41
N GLU A 318 28.09 65.35 -73.65
CA GLU A 318 29.24 66.13 -74.12
C GLU A 318 29.82 65.55 -75.42
N MET A 319 29.96 64.22 -75.52
CA MET A 319 30.38 63.55 -76.76
C MET A 319 29.36 63.70 -77.90
N ALA A 320 28.05 63.69 -77.62
CA ALA A 320 27.02 63.90 -78.64
C ALA A 320 27.01 65.35 -79.14
N GLU A 321 27.13 66.33 -78.24
CA GLU A 321 27.22 67.76 -78.54
C GLU A 321 28.47 68.09 -79.36
N MET A 322 29.64 67.57 -78.96
CA MET A 322 30.88 67.72 -79.73
C MET A 322 30.80 67.07 -81.13
N ARG A 323 30.12 65.92 -81.26
CA ARG A 323 29.87 65.29 -82.57
C ARG A 323 28.88 66.11 -83.41
N GLN A 324 27.86 66.72 -82.80
CA GLN A 324 26.92 67.59 -83.48
C GLN A 324 27.59 68.88 -83.97
N GLN A 325 28.43 69.51 -83.15
CA GLN A 325 29.23 70.68 -83.55
C GLN A 325 30.20 70.33 -84.69
N MET A 326 30.86 69.17 -84.63
CA MET A 326 31.72 68.69 -85.70
C MET A 326 30.92 68.41 -86.99
N GLN A 327 29.71 67.87 -86.90
CA GLN A 327 28.83 67.69 -88.06
C GLN A 327 28.37 69.03 -88.63
N GLN A 328 27.96 69.98 -87.78
CA GLN A 328 27.59 71.34 -88.19
C GLN A 328 28.73 72.04 -88.91
N GLN A 329 29.98 71.91 -88.44
CA GLN A 329 31.14 72.42 -89.16
C GLN A 329 31.36 71.73 -90.51
N LEU A 330 31.16 70.42 -90.62
CA LEU A 330 31.24 69.71 -91.91
C LEU A 330 30.14 70.16 -92.87
N ASP A 331 28.93 70.41 -92.37
CA ASP A 331 27.79 70.90 -93.15
C ASP A 331 28.03 72.36 -93.60
N GLU A 332 28.51 73.24 -92.71
CA GLU A 332 28.93 74.62 -93.03
C GLU A 332 30.07 74.66 -94.06
N TYR A 333 31.06 73.75 -93.94
CA TYR A 333 32.12 73.62 -94.95
C TYR A 333 31.60 73.09 -96.29
N GLN A 334 30.56 72.24 -96.29
CA GLN A 334 29.91 71.76 -97.51
C GLN A 334 29.06 72.87 -98.16
N GLU A 335 28.30 73.65 -97.40
CA GLU A 335 27.59 74.84 -97.91
C GLU A 335 28.57 75.87 -98.48
N LEU A 336 29.69 76.14 -97.79
CA LEU A 336 30.74 77.04 -98.28
C LEU A 336 31.42 76.48 -99.53
N LEU A 337 31.61 75.16 -99.63
CA LEU A 337 32.12 74.50 -100.83
C LEU A 337 31.13 74.60 -102.00
N ASP A 338 29.82 74.44 -101.76
CA ASP A 338 28.80 74.54 -102.78
C ASP A 338 28.61 75.99 -103.26
N VAL A 339 28.69 76.98 -102.36
CA VAL A 339 28.80 78.41 -102.72
C VAL A 339 30.07 78.67 -103.52
N LYS A 340 31.21 78.06 -103.15
CA LYS A 340 32.47 78.18 -103.90
C LYS A 340 32.37 77.52 -105.28
N LEU A 341 31.65 76.40 -105.42
CA LEU A 341 31.39 75.74 -106.70
C LEU A 341 30.42 76.56 -107.57
N ALA A 342 29.42 77.22 -106.98
CA ALA A 342 28.57 78.19 -107.67
C ALA A 342 29.39 79.39 -108.17
N LEU A 343 30.27 79.95 -107.34
CA LEU A 343 31.19 81.02 -107.73
C LEU A 343 32.22 80.57 -108.78
N ASP A 344 32.74 79.34 -108.71
CA ASP A 344 33.56 78.75 -109.78
C ASP A 344 32.76 78.64 -111.09
N MET A 345 31.49 78.25 -111.02
CA MET A 345 30.60 78.15 -112.18
C MET A 345 30.26 79.53 -112.75
N GLU A 346 30.04 80.55 -111.91
CA GLU A 346 29.92 81.94 -112.34
C GLU A 346 31.21 82.44 -112.98
N ILE A 347 32.39 82.22 -112.35
CA ILE A 347 33.70 82.56 -112.93
C ILE A 347 33.91 81.82 -114.25
N CYS A 348 33.45 80.57 -114.40
CA CYS A 348 33.49 79.84 -115.66
C CYS A 348 32.46 80.34 -116.68
N ALA A 349 31.33 80.93 -116.25
CA ALA A 349 30.36 81.58 -117.11
C ALA A 349 30.88 82.94 -117.60
N TYR A 350 31.47 83.76 -116.72
CA TYR A 350 32.18 85.00 -117.07
C TYR A 350 33.38 84.71 -117.97
N ARG A 351 34.17 83.66 -117.69
CA ARG A 351 35.23 83.19 -118.59
C ARG A 351 34.68 82.75 -119.94
N LYS A 352 33.57 81.99 -120.00
CA LYS A 352 32.92 81.64 -121.28
C LYS A 352 32.33 82.83 -122.03
N LEU A 353 31.89 83.87 -121.32
CA LEU A 353 31.39 85.11 -121.92
C LEU A 353 32.55 85.96 -122.47
N LEU A 354 33.68 85.99 -121.75
CA LEU A 354 34.95 86.57 -122.21
C LEU A 354 35.54 85.78 -123.38
N GLU A 355 35.60 84.44 -123.32
CA GLU A 355 35.93 83.53 -124.42
C GLU A 355 34.99 83.78 -125.62
N GLY A 356 33.72 84.14 -125.39
CA GLY A 356 32.76 84.52 -126.43
C GLY A 356 33.02 85.90 -127.06
N GLU A 357 33.42 86.90 -126.28
CA GLU A 357 33.98 88.18 -126.76
C GLU A 357 35.27 87.94 -127.56
N GLU A 358 36.17 87.11 -127.04
CA GLU A 358 37.42 86.67 -127.65
C GLU A 358 37.18 85.88 -128.95
N GLN A 359 36.14 85.07 -129.04
CA GLN A 359 35.72 84.39 -130.28
C GLN A 359 35.08 85.36 -131.29
N ARG A 360 34.50 86.48 -130.83
CA ARG A 360 34.20 87.64 -131.69
C ARG A 360 35.47 88.38 -132.14
N LEU A 361 36.55 88.31 -131.36
CA LEU A 361 37.86 88.93 -131.59
C LEU A 361 38.95 87.95 -132.10
N ARG A 362 38.56 86.77 -132.61
CA ARG A 362 39.45 85.75 -133.23
C ARG A 362 40.53 85.14 -132.31
N LEU A 363 40.33 85.12 -131.00
CA LEU A 363 41.16 84.37 -130.04
C LEU A 363 40.46 83.06 -129.65
N SER A 364 41.17 81.94 -129.81
CA SER A 364 40.59 80.57 -129.87
C SER A 364 41.71 79.51 -129.96
N PRO A 365 41.59 78.28 -129.40
CA PRO A 365 40.68 77.81 -128.35
C PRO A 365 41.33 76.82 -127.32
N SER A 366 40.48 76.26 -126.43
CA SER A 366 40.42 74.82 -126.06
C SER A 366 40.88 74.38 -124.63
N PRO A 367 40.23 73.35 -124.00
CA PRO A 367 40.44 72.93 -122.60
C PRO A 367 40.85 71.42 -122.49
N PRO A 368 40.24 70.58 -121.61
CA PRO A 368 40.51 70.22 -120.19
C PRO A 368 41.21 68.80 -120.12
N PRO A 369 40.88 67.78 -119.26
CA PRO A 369 40.34 67.62 -117.88
C PRO A 369 41.39 66.89 -116.94
N THR A 370 41.22 65.91 -116.01
CA THR A 370 40.13 65.01 -115.51
C THR A 370 40.49 64.29 -114.17
N ARG A 371 39.54 64.14 -113.21
CA ARG A 371 39.43 63.06 -112.16
C ARG A 371 40.60 62.93 -111.12
N VAL A 372 40.58 62.14 -110.02
CA VAL A 372 39.99 60.83 -109.57
C VAL A 372 39.75 60.91 -108.03
N THR A 373 38.58 60.72 -107.37
CA THR A 373 37.69 59.54 -107.05
C THR A 373 38.17 58.44 -106.05
N GLY A 374 37.46 58.28 -104.91
CA GLY A 374 37.51 57.19 -103.90
C GLY A 374 37.07 57.68 -102.50
N SER A 375 36.10 57.18 -101.71
CA SER A 375 35.43 55.85 -101.48
C SER A 375 36.24 54.91 -100.56
N ARG A 376 35.72 54.15 -99.55
CA ARG A 376 34.36 53.58 -99.25
C ARG A 376 34.24 52.93 -97.82
N SER A 377 33.00 52.76 -97.28
CA SER A 377 32.47 51.73 -96.27
C SER A 377 33.04 51.62 -94.81
N SER A 378 32.36 51.36 -93.65
CA SER A 378 31.07 50.74 -93.14
C SER A 378 31.17 49.26 -92.63
N THR A 379 30.47 48.66 -91.62
CA THR A 379 29.12 48.77 -90.95
C THR A 379 29.01 48.17 -89.49
N SER A 380 27.80 48.20 -88.83
CA SER A 380 27.21 47.29 -87.75
C SER A 380 27.77 47.28 -86.28
N ALA A 381 27.06 47.03 -85.13
CA ALA A 381 25.70 46.58 -84.66
C ALA A 381 25.51 45.06 -84.31
N ALA A 382 24.73 44.54 -83.30
CA ALA A 382 23.98 45.00 -82.08
C ALA A 382 23.36 43.77 -81.26
N HIS A 383 22.54 43.95 -80.17
CA HIS A 383 21.65 42.99 -79.36
C HIS A 383 22.09 42.58 -77.89
N SER A 384 21.27 42.03 -76.92
CA SER A 384 19.86 42.25 -76.41
C SER A 384 19.45 41.38 -75.14
N ARG A 385 18.68 41.94 -74.16
CA ARG A 385 17.63 41.33 -73.23
C ARG A 385 18.03 40.35 -72.05
N SER A 386 17.17 39.80 -71.13
CA SER A 386 16.04 40.25 -70.21
C SER A 386 15.12 39.04 -69.75
N VAL A 387 14.47 38.76 -68.57
CA VAL A 387 14.45 39.08 -67.08
C VAL A 387 13.54 38.07 -66.25
N HIS A 388 13.53 38.11 -64.88
CA HIS A 388 12.55 37.53 -63.86
C HIS A 388 12.54 35.98 -63.56
N CYS A 389 11.87 35.36 -62.55
CA CYS A 389 10.76 35.68 -61.60
C CYS A 389 10.85 35.03 -60.14
N SER A 390 9.75 34.64 -59.43
CA SER A 390 9.63 34.60 -57.92
C SER A 390 8.63 33.60 -57.23
N ALA A 391 8.84 33.29 -55.92
CA ALA A 391 7.85 32.94 -54.82
C ALA A 391 7.18 31.50 -54.77
N GLN A 392 6.49 30.93 -53.72
CA GLN A 392 6.26 31.20 -52.26
C GLN A 392 5.56 30.01 -51.45
N SER A 393 5.41 30.14 -50.10
CA SER A 393 4.33 29.60 -49.18
C SER A 393 4.48 28.27 -48.33
N SER A 394 3.51 28.00 -47.41
CA SER A 394 3.52 27.04 -46.24
C SER A 394 2.05 26.66 -45.81
N PRO A 395 1.63 26.26 -44.57
CA PRO A 395 2.14 25.44 -43.43
C PRO A 395 1.11 24.37 -42.87
N ALA A 396 1.36 23.65 -41.74
CA ALA A 396 0.32 22.86 -41.00
C ALA A 396 0.62 22.57 -39.48
N LYS A 397 -0.38 22.05 -38.71
CA LYS A 397 -0.40 21.85 -37.23
C LYS A 397 -1.13 20.55 -36.77
N ARG A 398 -0.78 19.96 -35.61
CA ARG A 398 -1.60 19.05 -34.72
C ARG A 398 -0.79 18.64 -33.46
N ARG A 399 -1.32 18.06 -32.36
CA ARG A 399 -2.50 18.32 -31.47
C ARG A 399 -2.19 17.63 -30.10
N ARG A 400 -2.80 18.06 -28.98
CA ARG A 400 -2.62 17.45 -27.64
C ARG A 400 -3.54 16.22 -27.41
N PRO A 401 -3.17 15.27 -26.51
CA PRO A 401 -4.08 14.26 -25.96
C PRO A 401 -5.03 14.86 -24.89
N ASN A 402 -5.93 14.03 -24.34
CA ASN A 402 -7.06 14.43 -23.52
C ASN A 402 -7.25 13.45 -22.35
N ASP A 403 -6.97 13.88 -21.12
CA ASP A 403 -7.21 13.06 -19.91
C ASP A 403 -8.71 13.02 -19.54
N THR A 404 -9.11 11.99 -18.80
CA THR A 404 -10.50 11.78 -18.40
C THR A 404 -10.53 11.18 -17.00
N ASP A 405 -10.53 12.05 -15.99
CA ASP A 405 -10.84 11.67 -14.62
C ASP A 405 -12.35 11.36 -14.50
N SER A 406 -12.71 10.40 -13.66
CA SER A 406 -14.10 10.02 -13.40
C SER A 406 -14.25 9.60 -11.95
N GLU A 407 -14.84 10.46 -11.12
CA GLU A 407 -15.22 10.10 -9.76
C GLU A 407 -16.51 9.28 -9.79
N ALA A 408 -16.52 8.18 -9.04
CA ALA A 408 -17.67 7.29 -8.89
C ALA A 408 -17.91 7.01 -7.41
N SER A 409 -18.92 7.66 -6.83
CA SER A 409 -19.34 7.45 -5.44
C SER A 409 -20.46 6.40 -5.37
N SER A 410 -20.15 5.22 -4.82
CA SER A 410 -21.15 4.18 -4.52
C SER A 410 -21.60 4.28 -3.06
N PHE A 411 -22.86 4.68 -2.83
CA PHE A 411 -23.42 4.76 -1.48
C PHE A 411 -23.94 3.39 -1.00
N ALA A 412 -23.23 2.78 -0.05
CA ALA A 412 -23.69 1.61 0.68
C ALA A 412 -23.03 1.53 2.07
N GLY A 413 -23.82 1.74 3.14
CA GLY A 413 -23.45 1.28 4.48
C GLY A 413 -22.40 2.10 5.27
N GLY A 414 -22.71 3.35 5.64
CA GLY A 414 -22.27 3.91 6.93
C GLY A 414 -20.80 4.31 7.12
N ALA A 415 -19.95 4.23 6.09
CA ALA A 415 -18.61 4.83 6.04
C ALA A 415 -18.28 5.25 4.60
N VAL A 416 -17.65 6.41 4.39
CA VAL A 416 -17.37 6.96 3.05
C VAL A 416 -15.88 6.97 2.75
N ALA A 417 -15.29 5.78 2.63
CA ALA A 417 -13.89 5.62 2.20
C ALA A 417 -13.71 6.13 0.76
N ARG A 418 -13.25 7.39 0.60
CA ARG A 418 -13.01 8.00 -0.70
C ARG A 418 -11.91 7.24 -1.46
N THR A 419 -12.33 6.43 -2.42
CA THR A 419 -11.43 5.75 -3.35
C THR A 419 -11.35 6.56 -4.65
N ARG A 420 -10.19 7.15 -4.95
CA ARG A 420 -9.92 7.73 -6.28
C ARG A 420 -9.29 6.67 -7.19
N ILE A 421 -9.70 6.64 -8.46
CA ILE A 421 -9.23 5.67 -9.46
C ILE A 421 -8.77 6.43 -10.70
N THR A 422 -7.46 6.54 -10.89
CA THR A 422 -6.87 7.15 -12.08
C THR A 422 -6.62 6.07 -13.13
N GLN A 423 -7.05 6.29 -14.38
CA GLN A 423 -6.85 5.34 -15.48
C GLN A 423 -6.17 6.00 -16.68
N GLN A 424 -5.11 5.38 -17.19
CA GLN A 424 -4.35 5.84 -18.35
C GLN A 424 -4.41 4.77 -19.45
N ALA A 425 -4.90 5.12 -20.64
CA ALA A 425 -5.03 4.19 -21.77
C ALA A 425 -4.35 4.73 -23.03
N SER A 426 -3.81 3.82 -23.85
CA SER A 426 -3.28 4.13 -25.19
C SER A 426 -3.48 2.95 -26.15
N ALA A 427 -3.46 3.23 -27.45
CA ALA A 427 -3.50 2.22 -28.50
C ALA A 427 -2.70 2.67 -29.72
N SER A 428 -1.94 1.73 -30.30
CA SER A 428 -1.25 1.86 -31.58
C SER A 428 -2.09 1.29 -32.73
N GLY A 429 -2.93 0.28 -32.45
CA GLY A 429 -3.80 -0.38 -33.42
C GLY A 429 -5.30 -0.11 -33.27
N ARG A 430 -6.11 -0.83 -34.06
CA ARG A 430 -7.58 -0.72 -34.14
C ARG A 430 -8.33 -1.11 -32.86
N VAL A 431 -7.69 -1.89 -31.99
CA VAL A 431 -8.29 -2.50 -30.80
C VAL A 431 -7.75 -1.85 -29.54
N THR A 432 -8.65 -1.33 -28.72
CA THR A 432 -8.35 -0.68 -27.42
C THR A 432 -8.66 -1.61 -26.25
N VAL A 433 -7.87 -1.52 -25.16
CA VAL A 433 -8.25 -2.07 -23.85
C VAL A 433 -9.31 -1.16 -23.24
N ASP A 434 -10.57 -1.54 -23.45
CA ASP A 434 -11.74 -0.67 -23.35
C ASP A 434 -12.20 -0.49 -21.90
N GLU A 435 -12.25 -1.60 -21.15
CA GLU A 435 -12.60 -1.66 -19.73
C GLU A 435 -11.79 -2.80 -19.07
N VAL A 436 -11.45 -2.64 -17.79
CA VAL A 436 -10.74 -3.66 -16.98
C VAL A 436 -11.37 -3.70 -15.60
N ASP A 437 -11.65 -4.90 -15.11
CA ASP A 437 -12.26 -5.08 -13.80
C ASP A 437 -11.21 -4.95 -12.67
N LEU A 438 -11.57 -4.25 -11.60
CA LEU A 438 -10.69 -3.98 -10.44
C LEU A 438 -10.49 -5.24 -9.58
N ASP A 439 -11.56 -6.00 -9.37
CA ASP A 439 -11.55 -7.25 -8.60
C ASP A 439 -10.83 -8.37 -9.37
N GLY A 440 -10.65 -8.21 -10.68
CA GLY A 440 -10.00 -9.17 -11.57
C GLY A 440 -10.98 -10.12 -12.26
N LYS A 441 -12.27 -9.78 -12.33
CA LYS A 441 -13.31 -10.63 -12.94
C LYS A 441 -13.15 -10.77 -14.45
N TYR A 442 -12.81 -9.68 -15.15
CA TYR A 442 -12.64 -9.67 -16.61
C TYR A 442 -11.72 -8.57 -17.15
N VAL A 443 -11.32 -8.74 -18.41
CA VAL A 443 -10.73 -7.69 -19.27
C VAL A 443 -11.58 -7.57 -20.54
N ARG A 444 -11.91 -6.36 -20.98
CA ARG A 444 -12.73 -6.10 -22.18
C ARG A 444 -11.92 -5.35 -23.23
N LEU A 445 -11.87 -5.90 -24.44
CA LEU A 445 -11.29 -5.25 -25.62
C LEU A 445 -12.40 -4.76 -26.55
N SER A 446 -12.16 -3.66 -27.26
CA SER A 446 -13.08 -3.12 -28.27
C SER A 446 -12.31 -2.79 -29.54
N ASN A 447 -12.77 -3.30 -30.69
CA ASN A 447 -12.36 -2.81 -31.99
C ASN A 447 -13.18 -1.54 -32.28
N LYS A 448 -12.48 -0.40 -32.38
CA LYS A 448 -13.11 0.92 -32.63
C LYS A 448 -12.89 1.40 -34.07
N ALA A 449 -12.36 0.53 -34.92
CA ALA A 449 -12.28 0.74 -36.36
C ALA A 449 -13.51 0.17 -37.11
N ASP A 450 -13.59 0.57 -38.36
CA ASP A 450 -14.50 0.17 -39.43
C ASP A 450 -14.11 -1.16 -40.12
N GLU A 451 -12.93 -1.70 -39.85
CA GLU A 451 -12.44 -2.97 -40.42
C GLU A 451 -12.21 -4.06 -39.34
N ASP A 452 -12.44 -5.31 -39.71
CA ASP A 452 -12.24 -6.50 -38.87
C ASP A 452 -10.76 -6.72 -38.50
N GLN A 453 -10.46 -6.95 -37.21
CA GLN A 453 -9.10 -7.21 -36.72
C GLN A 453 -8.92 -8.68 -36.35
N ASN A 454 -8.03 -9.38 -37.06
CA ASN A 454 -7.57 -10.71 -36.65
C ASN A 454 -6.66 -10.57 -35.41
N LEU A 455 -7.00 -11.30 -34.32
CA LEU A 455 -6.25 -11.36 -33.07
C LEU A 455 -5.63 -12.76 -32.85
N GLY A 456 -5.59 -13.60 -33.88
CA GLY A 456 -5.06 -14.96 -33.79
C GLY A 456 -3.64 -15.01 -33.22
N ASN A 457 -3.45 -15.73 -32.11
CA ASN A 457 -2.21 -15.81 -31.32
C ASN A 457 -1.78 -14.54 -30.56
N TRP A 458 -2.54 -13.44 -30.62
CA TRP A 458 -2.28 -12.25 -29.80
C TRP A 458 -2.46 -12.58 -28.31
N GLN A 459 -1.86 -11.78 -27.44
CA GLN A 459 -1.84 -12.01 -26.00
C GLN A 459 -2.39 -10.80 -25.23
N VAL A 460 -3.06 -11.06 -24.11
CA VAL A 460 -3.46 -10.02 -23.15
C VAL A 460 -2.69 -10.29 -21.86
N LYS A 461 -1.73 -9.41 -21.56
CA LYS A 461 -0.83 -9.48 -20.40
C LYS A 461 -1.28 -8.48 -19.34
N ARG A 462 -1.67 -8.94 -18.15
CA ARG A 462 -1.90 -8.10 -16.97
C ARG A 462 -0.72 -8.24 -16.00
N GLN A 463 -0.09 -7.11 -15.71
CA GLN A 463 1.07 -6.95 -14.84
C GLN A 463 0.61 -6.28 -13.53
N MET A 464 0.71 -7.00 -12.42
CA MET A 464 0.38 -6.53 -11.07
C MET A 464 1.69 -6.18 -10.35
N GLY A 465 2.03 -4.89 -10.25
CA GLY A 465 3.33 -4.45 -9.70
C GLY A 465 4.54 -5.21 -10.31
N SER A 466 5.43 -5.70 -9.44
CA SER A 466 6.58 -6.55 -9.78
C SER A 466 6.27 -8.06 -9.88
N GLY A 467 5.00 -8.47 -9.75
CA GLY A 467 4.60 -9.88 -9.75
C GLY A 467 4.71 -10.57 -11.12
N VAL A 468 4.45 -11.88 -11.14
CA VAL A 468 4.41 -12.67 -12.38
C VAL A 468 3.26 -12.20 -13.27
N PRO A 469 3.48 -11.88 -14.56
CA PRO A 469 2.43 -11.44 -15.46
C PRO A 469 1.40 -12.55 -15.74
N ILE A 470 0.12 -12.17 -15.68
CA ILE A 470 -1.02 -13.03 -16.05
C ILE A 470 -1.26 -12.85 -17.56
N ILE A 471 -1.05 -13.90 -18.35
CA ILE A 471 -1.06 -13.84 -19.83
C ILE A 471 -2.12 -14.78 -20.43
N PHE A 472 -3.20 -14.19 -20.97
CA PHE A 472 -4.15 -14.90 -21.84
C PHE A 472 -3.65 -14.89 -23.29
N LYS A 473 -3.93 -15.95 -24.06
CA LYS A 473 -3.61 -16.01 -25.50
C LYS A 473 -4.86 -16.34 -26.33
N PHE A 474 -5.12 -15.55 -27.37
CA PHE A 474 -6.24 -15.76 -28.28
C PHE A 474 -6.07 -17.02 -29.16
N PRO A 475 -7.15 -17.78 -29.41
CA PRO A 475 -7.14 -18.87 -30.39
C PRO A 475 -6.66 -18.41 -31.77
N ALA A 476 -5.91 -19.26 -32.48
CA ALA A 476 -5.22 -18.89 -33.73
C ALA A 476 -6.10 -18.42 -34.91
N LYS A 477 -7.43 -18.55 -34.81
CA LYS A 477 -8.41 -18.10 -35.81
C LYS A 477 -9.41 -17.07 -35.27
N PHE A 478 -9.12 -16.40 -34.14
CA PHE A 478 -10.02 -15.42 -33.54
C PHE A 478 -9.94 -14.06 -34.24
N THR A 479 -11.08 -13.57 -34.74
CA THR A 479 -11.22 -12.24 -35.38
C THR A 479 -12.27 -11.42 -34.62
N LEU A 480 -11.90 -10.20 -34.23
CA LEU A 480 -12.79 -9.22 -33.61
C LEU A 480 -13.30 -8.25 -34.68
N LYS A 481 -14.60 -8.31 -34.98
CA LYS A 481 -15.17 -7.52 -36.08
C LYS A 481 -15.16 -6.02 -35.83
N ALA A 482 -15.31 -5.24 -36.89
CA ALA A 482 -15.53 -3.80 -36.82
C ALA A 482 -16.61 -3.44 -35.78
N GLY A 483 -16.34 -2.44 -34.94
CA GLY A 483 -17.23 -1.99 -33.85
C GLY A 483 -17.53 -2.99 -32.72
N GLN A 484 -17.05 -4.24 -32.78
CA GLN A 484 -17.37 -5.26 -31.77
C GLN A 484 -16.44 -5.20 -30.55
N ARG A 485 -16.92 -5.79 -29.44
CA ARG A 485 -16.16 -5.97 -28.20
C ARG A 485 -16.04 -7.46 -27.87
N VAL A 486 -14.97 -7.82 -27.16
CA VAL A 486 -14.78 -9.14 -26.54
C VAL A 486 -14.45 -8.98 -25.06
N THR A 487 -15.20 -9.68 -24.20
CA THR A 487 -14.91 -9.78 -22.76
C THR A 487 -14.22 -11.11 -22.50
N ILE A 488 -13.09 -11.07 -21.78
CA ILE A 488 -12.33 -12.25 -21.35
C ILE A 488 -12.53 -12.40 -19.85
N TRP A 489 -13.41 -13.30 -19.45
CA TRP A 489 -13.75 -13.62 -18.07
C TRP A 489 -12.75 -14.60 -17.46
N ALA A 490 -12.40 -14.38 -16.19
CA ALA A 490 -11.69 -15.38 -15.39
C ALA A 490 -12.65 -16.49 -14.93
N SER A 491 -12.13 -17.69 -14.60
CA SER A 491 -12.96 -18.87 -14.36
C SER A 491 -13.84 -18.79 -13.10
N ALA A 492 -13.43 -18.05 -12.07
CA ALA A 492 -14.24 -17.84 -10.87
C ALA A 492 -15.24 -16.66 -11.00
N ALA A 493 -15.22 -15.93 -12.11
CA ALA A 493 -16.02 -14.71 -12.29
C ALA A 493 -17.49 -14.97 -12.73
N GLY A 494 -17.91 -16.23 -12.88
CA GLY A 494 -19.28 -16.59 -13.28
C GLY A 494 -19.66 -16.27 -14.74
N GLY A 495 -18.71 -15.81 -15.56
CA GLY A 495 -18.95 -15.48 -16.96
C GLY A 495 -19.37 -16.70 -17.80
N THR A 496 -20.34 -16.51 -18.70
CA THR A 496 -20.79 -17.55 -19.64
C THR A 496 -19.90 -17.54 -20.89
N HIS A 497 -19.45 -18.72 -21.35
CA HIS A 497 -18.61 -18.80 -22.55
C HIS A 497 -19.45 -18.77 -23.83
N ASN A 498 -19.47 -17.61 -24.50
CA ASN A 498 -20.23 -17.36 -25.72
C ASN A 498 -19.33 -16.66 -26.78
N PRO A 499 -18.41 -17.38 -27.44
CA PRO A 499 -17.52 -16.79 -28.44
C PRO A 499 -18.30 -16.32 -29.69
N PRO A 500 -17.92 -15.19 -30.32
CA PRO A 500 -16.68 -14.43 -30.09
C PRO A 500 -16.77 -13.38 -28.97
N SER A 501 -17.97 -13.02 -28.50
CA SER A 501 -18.17 -11.90 -27.56
C SER A 501 -17.67 -12.18 -26.14
N ASP A 502 -17.82 -13.42 -25.65
CA ASP A 502 -17.47 -13.78 -24.28
C ASP A 502 -16.57 -15.03 -24.22
N LEU A 503 -15.31 -14.83 -23.85
CA LEU A 503 -14.31 -15.87 -23.66
C LEU A 503 -14.15 -16.14 -22.17
N VAL A 504 -14.17 -17.41 -21.76
CA VAL A 504 -13.93 -17.81 -20.35
C VAL A 504 -12.60 -18.52 -20.26
N TRP A 505 -11.66 -17.94 -19.52
CA TRP A 505 -10.34 -18.49 -19.32
C TRP A 505 -10.35 -19.54 -18.20
N LYS A 506 -10.83 -20.74 -18.54
CA LYS A 506 -11.08 -21.85 -17.60
C LYS A 506 -9.93 -22.19 -16.64
N THR A 507 -8.67 -21.91 -17.03
CA THR A 507 -7.47 -22.26 -16.27
C THR A 507 -6.94 -21.16 -15.34
N GLN A 508 -7.60 -19.99 -15.23
CA GLN A 508 -7.20 -18.93 -14.28
C GLN A 508 -8.40 -18.38 -13.52
N PRO A 509 -8.39 -18.39 -12.16
CA PRO A 509 -9.54 -17.98 -11.35
C PRO A 509 -9.79 -16.46 -11.36
N SER A 510 -8.73 -15.64 -11.49
CA SER A 510 -8.80 -14.18 -11.52
C SER A 510 -7.74 -13.59 -12.46
N TRP A 511 -8.02 -12.39 -12.97
CA TRP A 511 -7.05 -11.51 -13.65
C TRP A 511 -6.07 -10.80 -12.70
N GLY A 512 -6.20 -11.00 -11.39
CA GLY A 512 -5.36 -10.40 -10.35
C GLY A 512 -5.94 -9.11 -9.81
N THR A 513 -6.13 -9.06 -8.49
CA THR A 513 -6.68 -7.91 -7.74
C THR A 513 -5.54 -7.07 -7.15
N GLY A 514 -5.68 -5.75 -7.08
CA GLY A 514 -4.70 -4.87 -6.42
C GLY A 514 -4.73 -3.44 -6.93
N ASP A 515 -4.12 -2.51 -6.17
CA ASP A 515 -4.27 -1.07 -6.38
C ASP A 515 -3.47 -0.49 -7.55
N LEU A 516 -2.45 -1.19 -8.08
CA LEU A 516 -1.67 -0.74 -9.23
C LEU A 516 -1.43 -1.87 -10.23
N PHE A 517 -1.99 -1.72 -11.44
CA PHE A 517 -1.82 -2.71 -12.50
C PHE A 517 -1.83 -2.12 -13.91
N GLN A 518 -1.20 -2.83 -14.85
CA GLN A 518 -1.21 -2.51 -16.28
C GLN A 518 -1.65 -3.73 -17.10
N THR A 519 -2.60 -3.54 -18.01
CA THR A 519 -3.06 -4.54 -18.96
C THR A 519 -2.64 -4.13 -20.36
N THR A 520 -1.77 -4.92 -21.00
CA THR A 520 -1.28 -4.70 -22.38
C THR A 520 -1.85 -5.77 -23.32
N LEU A 521 -2.34 -5.34 -24.48
CA LEU A 521 -2.62 -6.17 -25.65
C LEU A 521 -1.36 -6.26 -26.53
N ILE A 522 -0.84 -7.46 -26.72
CA ILE A 522 0.41 -7.74 -27.44
C ILE A 522 0.08 -8.53 -28.72
N SER A 523 0.66 -8.13 -29.85
CA SER A 523 0.47 -8.77 -31.16
C SER A 523 1.09 -10.17 -31.24
N ALA A 524 0.79 -10.90 -32.31
CA ALA A 524 1.49 -12.15 -32.62
C ALA A 524 3.00 -11.98 -32.94
N SER A 525 3.47 -10.75 -33.20
CA SER A 525 4.89 -10.41 -33.38
C SER A 525 5.58 -9.92 -32.09
N GLY A 526 4.85 -9.78 -30.98
CA GLY A 526 5.38 -9.28 -29.70
C GLY A 526 5.28 -7.76 -29.51
N GLU A 527 4.60 -7.04 -30.39
CA GLU A 527 4.43 -5.58 -30.36
C GLU A 527 3.28 -5.17 -29.41
N GLU A 528 3.45 -4.11 -28.61
CA GLU A 528 2.39 -3.58 -27.74
C GLU A 528 1.36 -2.77 -28.54
N MET A 529 0.21 -3.38 -28.85
CA MET A 529 -0.83 -2.80 -29.69
C MET A 529 -1.77 -1.85 -28.94
N ALA A 530 -1.97 -2.09 -27.64
CA ALA A 530 -2.68 -1.18 -26.73
C ALA A 530 -2.33 -1.48 -25.27
N MET A 531 -2.46 -0.48 -24.39
CA MET A 531 -2.32 -0.66 -22.95
C MET A 531 -3.37 0.13 -22.16
N ARG A 532 -3.66 -0.34 -20.95
CA ARG A 532 -4.39 0.40 -19.92
C ARG A 532 -3.76 0.18 -18.56
N LYS A 533 -3.34 1.26 -17.91
CA LYS A 533 -2.81 1.29 -16.55
C LYS A 533 -3.88 1.87 -15.62
N VAL A 534 -4.05 1.27 -14.45
CA VAL A 534 -5.01 1.68 -13.43
C VAL A 534 -4.27 1.84 -12.11
N THR A 535 -4.51 2.96 -11.45
CA THR A 535 -4.03 3.26 -10.09
C THR A 535 -5.24 3.58 -9.22
N ARG A 536 -5.44 2.80 -8.17
CA ARG A 536 -6.38 3.07 -7.07
C ARG A 536 -5.61 3.74 -5.94
N THR A 537 -6.14 4.83 -5.41
CA THR A 537 -5.66 5.46 -4.17
C THR A 537 -6.83 5.54 -3.20
N GLN A 538 -6.69 4.85 -2.09
CA GLN A 538 -7.67 4.85 -1.01
C GLN A 538 -7.30 5.98 -0.04
N PHE A 539 -8.26 6.84 0.30
CA PHE A 539 -8.11 7.85 1.34
C PHE A 539 -8.81 7.34 2.61
N GLU A 540 -8.03 7.15 3.66
CA GLU A 540 -8.52 6.87 5.02
C GLU A 540 -8.77 8.24 5.69
N GLU A 541 -10.04 8.60 5.85
CA GLU A 541 -10.48 9.75 6.65
C GLU A 541 -10.66 9.25 8.11
N ASP A 542 -9.56 9.16 8.87
CA ASP A 542 -9.44 8.56 10.23
C ASP A 542 -10.27 9.25 11.35
N ASP A 543 -11.06 10.29 11.04
CA ASP A 543 -11.69 11.18 12.03
C ASP A 543 -12.98 10.61 12.69
N ASP A 544 -13.63 9.60 12.09
CA ASP A 544 -15.00 9.19 12.48
C ASP A 544 -15.05 8.26 13.72
N ASP A 545 -14.06 7.39 13.93
CA ASP A 545 -14.13 6.35 14.98
C ASP A 545 -13.90 6.91 16.40
N MET A 546 -13.00 7.90 16.57
CA MET A 546 -12.82 8.57 17.86
C MET A 546 -14.09 9.33 18.29
N VAL A 547 -14.86 9.85 17.32
CA VAL A 547 -16.14 10.51 17.58
C VAL A 547 -17.22 9.49 17.94
N ARG A 548 -17.28 8.35 17.24
CA ARG A 548 -18.20 7.24 17.60
C ARG A 548 -17.93 6.67 18.98
N GLU A 549 -16.67 6.40 19.31
CA GLU A 549 -16.30 5.85 20.61
C GLU A 549 -16.60 6.84 21.74
N MET A 550 -16.32 8.13 21.55
CA MET A 550 -16.68 9.18 22.52
C MET A 550 -18.20 9.37 22.66
N ILE A 551 -18.99 9.23 21.59
CA ILE A 551 -20.46 9.23 21.65
C ILE A 551 -21.00 7.99 22.36
N LEU A 552 -20.41 6.81 22.14
CA LEU A 552 -20.78 5.58 22.84
C LEU A 552 -20.46 5.65 24.34
N ILE A 553 -19.26 6.12 24.70
CA ILE A 553 -18.87 6.36 26.10
C ILE A 553 -19.82 7.38 26.75
N SER A 554 -20.09 8.51 26.07
CA SER A 554 -21.03 9.52 26.57
C SER A 554 -22.45 8.95 26.77
N SER A 555 -22.94 8.15 25.82
CA SER A 555 -24.25 7.50 25.90
C SER A 555 -24.33 6.47 27.03
N CYS A 556 -23.28 5.67 27.23
CA CYS A 556 -23.18 4.71 28.33
C CYS A 556 -23.11 5.40 29.70
N VAL A 557 -22.35 6.50 29.82
CA VAL A 557 -22.31 7.32 31.04
C VAL A 557 -23.68 7.94 31.32
N TYR A 558 -24.35 8.49 30.30
CA TYR A 558 -25.69 9.09 30.46
C TYR A 558 -26.73 8.04 30.86
N ALA A 559 -26.72 6.87 30.22
CA ALA A 559 -27.59 5.74 30.56
C ALA A 559 -27.37 5.25 32.00
N ALA A 560 -26.10 5.09 32.42
CA ALA A 560 -25.75 4.73 33.79
C ALA A 560 -26.23 5.79 34.80
N PHE A 561 -26.06 7.08 34.49
CA PHE A 561 -26.53 8.17 35.35
C PHE A 561 -28.05 8.19 35.47
N THR A 562 -28.79 8.06 34.36
CA THR A 562 -30.26 7.98 34.39
C THR A 562 -30.76 6.74 35.14
N SER A 563 -30.11 5.58 34.96
CA SER A 563 -30.46 4.35 35.67
C SER A 563 -30.25 4.49 37.18
N CYS A 564 -29.13 5.10 37.59
CA CYS A 564 -28.82 5.36 39.00
C CYS A 564 -29.80 6.37 39.63
N VAL A 565 -30.16 7.44 38.91
CA VAL A 565 -31.19 8.41 39.35
C VAL A 565 -32.57 7.77 39.45
N VAL A 566 -32.97 6.95 38.48
CA VAL A 566 -34.24 6.19 38.52
C VAL A 566 -34.25 5.19 39.69
N PHE A 567 -33.12 4.56 40.00
CA PHE A 567 -33.01 3.66 41.16
C PHE A 567 -33.10 4.41 42.49
N MET A 568 -32.48 5.60 42.62
CA MET A 568 -32.63 6.44 43.82
C MET A 568 -34.06 6.98 44.00
N ILE A 569 -34.74 7.36 42.91
CA ILE A 569 -36.12 7.88 42.98
C ILE A 569 -37.09 6.76 43.38
N ASN A 570 -37.02 5.58 42.76
CA ASN A 570 -37.91 4.46 43.12
C ASN A 570 -37.51 3.78 44.45
N GLY A 571 -36.26 3.92 44.89
CA GLY A 571 -35.80 3.43 46.20
C GLY A 571 -36.28 4.27 47.39
N ALA A 572 -36.86 5.46 47.15
CA ALA A 572 -37.35 6.34 48.21
C ALA A 572 -38.78 6.02 48.69
N ASP A 573 -39.57 5.26 47.92
CA ASP A 573 -40.95 4.86 48.25
C ASP A 573 -41.03 3.53 49.04
N VAL A 574 -39.90 3.00 49.53
CA VAL A 574 -39.84 1.72 50.28
C VAL A 574 -38.96 1.83 51.53
N TYR A 575 -39.30 2.76 52.44
CA TYR A 575 -38.90 2.73 53.86
C TYR A 575 -39.91 3.47 54.76
#